data_AF-A0AAV2IVC7-F1
#
_entry.id   AF-A0AAV2IVC7-F1
#
_cell.length_a   1.000
_cell.length_b   1.000
_cell.length_c   1.000
_cell.angle_alpha   90.00
_cell.angle_beta   90.00
_cell.angle_gamma   90.00
#
_symmetry.space_group_name_H-M   'P 1'
#
loop_
_entity.id
_entity.type
_entity.pdbx_description
1 polymer ?
#
loop_
_entity_poly.entity_id
_entity_poly.type
_entity_poly.pdbx_seq_one_letter_code
_entity_poly.pdbx_strand_id
1 'polypeptide(L)' 'MSGPSGNGKSTLLEKLFKEYPGCFAFSVSHTTRKPRHGEKDGATYHFVSEEQFKKLIAENGFLEYAQFSGNFYGTSKTS' A
#
# COMPACT_ATOMS: atom_id res chain seq x y z
N MET A 1 3.11 7.21 -5.70
CA MET A 1 4.01 8.29 -5.22
C MET A 1 4.89 7.81 -4.05
N SER A 2 6.17 7.60 -4.31
CA SER A 2 7.19 7.16 -3.34
C SER A 2 7.78 8.35 -2.57
N GLY A 3 8.02 8.19 -1.27
CA GLY A 3 8.55 9.25 -0.39
C GLY A 3 8.68 8.75 1.05
N PRO A 4 9.65 9.25 1.83
CA PRO A 4 10.03 8.68 3.13
C PRO A 4 8.87 8.75 4.13
N SER A 5 8.75 7.73 4.98
CA SER A 5 7.72 7.68 6.02
C SER A 5 8.00 8.74 7.09
N GLY A 6 7.22 9.83 7.11
CA GLY A 6 7.26 10.84 8.18
C GLY A 6 6.71 12.24 7.84
N ASN A 7 6.59 12.64 6.56
CA ASN A 7 6.39 14.05 6.19
C ASN A 7 4.98 14.42 5.66
N GLY A 8 3.88 14.00 6.31
CA GLY A 8 2.56 14.57 6.00
C GLY A 8 1.85 13.99 4.77
N LYS A 9 2.24 12.80 4.29
CA LYS A 9 1.51 12.07 3.23
C LYS A 9 0.07 11.77 3.61
N SER A 10 -0.18 11.37 4.86
CA SER A 10 -1.53 11.12 5.36
C SER A 10 -2.37 12.40 5.33
N THR A 11 -1.78 13.53 5.76
CA THR A 11 -2.43 14.85 5.74
C THR A 11 -2.71 15.35 4.32
N LEU A 12 -1.81 15.07 3.37
CA LEU A 12 -2.01 15.41 1.95
C LEU A 12 -3.14 14.56 1.34
N LEU A 13 -3.18 13.26 1.66
CA LEU A 13 -4.23 12.35 1.22
C LEU A 13 -5.59 12.76 1.80
N GLU A 14 -5.67 13.07 3.09
CA GLU A 14 -6.89 13.60 3.72
C GLU A 14 -7.39 14.87 3.06
N LYS A 15 -6.49 15.82 2.75
CA LYS A 15 -6.84 17.04 2.01
C LYS A 15 -7.36 16.74 0.62
N LEU A 16 -6.69 15.86 -0.13
CA LEU A 16 -7.09 15.47 -1.49
C LEU A 16 -8.46 14.78 -1.51
N PHE A 17 -8.74 13.86 -0.59
CA PHE A 17 -10.06 13.21 -0.51
C PHE A 17 -11.17 14.19 -0.09
N LYS A 18 -10.85 15.18 0.76
CA LYS A 18 -11.80 16.20 1.19
C LYS A 18 -12.11 17.22 0.10
N GLU A 19 -11.11 17.58 -0.70
CA GLU A 19 -11.21 18.61 -1.74
C GLU A 19 -11.77 18.04 -3.06
N TYR A 20 -11.56 16.74 -3.33
CA TYR A 20 -12.03 16.06 -4.54
C TYR A 20 -12.74 14.73 -4.20
N PRO A 21 -13.94 14.79 -3.58
CA PRO A 21 -14.68 13.58 -3.24
C PRO A 21 -15.02 12.77 -4.50
N GLY A 22 -14.63 11.48 -4.51
CA GLY A 22 -14.91 10.55 -5.60
C GLY A 22 -13.91 10.55 -6.77
N CYS A 23 -12.94 11.47 -6.82
CA CYS A 23 -11.91 11.49 -7.85
C CYS A 23 -10.68 10.63 -7.50
N PHE A 24 -10.44 10.41 -6.22
CA PHE A 24 -9.31 9.63 -5.73
C PHE A 24 -9.82 8.46 -4.88
N ALA A 25 -9.17 7.30 -5.02
CA ALA A 25 -9.36 6.15 -4.15
C ALA A 25 -8.01 5.75 -3.54
N PHE A 26 -8.03 5.28 -2.29
CA PHE A 26 -6.87 4.63 -1.70
C PHE A 26 -6.73 3.24 -2.32
N SER A 27 -5.65 2.99 -3.05
CA SER A 27 -5.31 1.62 -3.40
C SER A 27 -4.69 0.97 -2.16
N VAL A 28 -5.44 0.09 -1.50
CA VAL A 28 -4.92 -0.70 -0.38
C VAL A 28 -3.86 -1.63 -0.95
N SER A 29 -2.60 -1.30 -0.67
CA SER A 29 -1.46 -2.00 -1.23
C SER A 29 -1.08 -3.20 -0.35
N HIS A 30 -0.54 -4.26 -0.93
CA HIS A 30 0.09 -5.33 -0.16
C HIS A 30 1.48 -4.90 0.29
N THR A 31 1.93 -5.33 1.46
CA THR A 31 3.31 -5.18 1.91
C THR A 31 3.80 -6.37 2.73
N THR A 32 5.09 -6.66 2.66
CA THR A 32 5.74 -7.67 3.50
C THR A 32 6.30 -7.11 4.81
N ARG A 33 6.22 -5.78 4.99
CA ARG A 33 6.59 -5.13 6.25
C ARG A 33 5.62 -5.57 7.34
N LYS A 34 6.12 -5.84 8.55
CA LYS A 34 5.24 -6.06 9.71
C LYS A 34 4.43 -4.79 10.05
N PRO A 35 3.17 -4.92 10.49
CA PRO A 35 2.39 -3.78 10.96
C PRO A 35 3.10 -3.09 12.13
N ARG A 36 3.07 -1.75 12.13
CA ARG A 36 3.45 -0.93 13.28
C ARG A 36 2.34 -0.95 14.32
N HIS A 37 2.67 -0.53 15.54
CA HIS A 37 1.66 -0.40 16.60
C HIS A 37 0.49 0.49 16.13
N GLY A 38 -0.74 -0.03 16.23
CA GLY A 38 -1.96 0.66 15.81
C GLY A 38 -2.34 0.47 14.34
N GLU A 39 -1.47 -0.07 13.48
CA GLU A 39 -1.86 -0.42 12.10
C GLU A 39 -2.75 -1.68 12.11
N LYS A 40 -3.79 -1.67 11.28
CA LYS A 40 -4.70 -2.81 11.09
C LYS A 40 -4.56 -3.33 9.67
N ASP A 41 -4.61 -4.65 9.53
CA ASP A 41 -4.64 -5.30 8.22
C ASP A 41 -5.88 -4.89 7.43
N GLY A 42 -5.71 -4.65 6.13
CA GLY A 42 -6.76 -4.21 5.22
C GLY A 42 -7.20 -2.75 5.37
N ALA A 43 -6.68 -2.00 6.35
CA ALA A 43 -7.00 -0.58 6.50
C ALA A 43 -6.13 0.30 5.59
N THR A 44 -4.80 0.22 5.76
CA THR A 44 -3.83 0.98 4.95
C THR A 44 -3.03 0.06 4.02
N TYR A 45 -2.76 -1.16 4.48
CA TYR A 45 -2.07 -2.20 3.73
C TYR A 45 -2.66 -3.58 4.04
N HIS A 46 -2.51 -4.50 3.10
CA HIS A 46 -2.55 -5.94 3.37
C HIS A 46 -1.16 -6.42 3.76
N PHE A 47 -0.97 -6.80 5.01
CA PHE A 47 0.29 -7.29 5.55
C PHE A 47 0.42 -8.79 5.28
N VAL A 48 1.22 -9.15 4.28
CA VAL A 48 1.38 -10.53 3.82
C VAL A 48 2.81 -11.02 4.04
N SER A 49 3.00 -12.34 4.04
CA SER A 49 4.36 -12.89 4.04
C SER A 49 5.06 -12.61 2.70
N GLU A 50 6.39 -12.67 2.68
CA GLU A 50 7.14 -12.55 1.42
C GLU A 50 6.80 -13.66 0.42
N GLU A 51 6.52 -14.86 0.92
CA GLU A 51 6.08 -15.99 0.11
C GLU A 51 4.73 -15.72 -0.56
N GLN A 52 3.75 -15.23 0.20
CA GLN A 52 2.45 -14.82 -0.33
C GLN A 52 2.59 -13.68 -1.35
N PHE A 53 3.45 -12.70 -1.07
CA PHE A 53 3.70 -11.61 -2.00
C PHE A 53 4.28 -12.12 -3.33
N LYS A 54 5.27 -13.02 -3.26
CA LYS A 54 5.87 -13.64 -4.45
C LYS A 54 4.86 -14.48 -5.23
N LYS A 55 3.95 -15.17 -4.54
CA LYS A 55 2.83 -15.88 -5.17
C LYS A 55 1.93 -14.92 -5.96
N LEU A 56 1.57 -13.77 -5.37
CA LEU A 56 0.78 -12.74 -6.07
C LEU A 56 1.51 -12.15 -7.28
N ILE A 57 2.84 -12.00 -7.23
CA ILE A 57 3.64 -11.63 -8.41
C ILE A 57 3.49 -12.70 -9.50
N ALA A 58 3.67 -13.98 -9.15
CA ALA A 58 3.59 -15.09 -10.10
C ALA A 58 2.20 -15.22 -10.75
N GLU A 59 1.15 -14.88 -10.01
CA GLU A 59 -0.24 -14.84 -10.47
C GLU A 59 -0.59 -13.55 -11.23
N ASN A 60 0.39 -12.67 -11.49
CA ASN A 60 0.22 -11.39 -12.16
C ASN A 60 -0.83 -10.49 -11.46
N GLY A 61 -0.91 -10.58 -10.12
CA GLY A 61 -1.93 -9.95 -9.27
C GLY A 61 -1.69 -8.46 -8.97
N PHE A 62 -0.50 -7.94 -9.27
CA PHE A 62 -0.15 -6.53 -9.05
C PHE A 62 -0.10 -5.73 -10.34
N LEU A 63 -0.65 -4.51 -10.31
CA LEU A 63 -0.48 -3.51 -11.36
C LEU A 63 0.97 -3.01 -11.38
N GLU A 64 1.50 -2.74 -10.19
CA GLU A 64 2.90 -2.39 -9.96
C GLU A 64 3.37 -2.92 -8.60
N TYR A 65 4.66 -3.21 -8.48
CA TYR A 65 5.30 -3.56 -7.21
C TYR A 65 6.76 -3.11 -7.18
N ALA A 66 7.28 -2.87 -5.97
CA ALA A 66 8.67 -2.48 -5.74
C ALA A 66 9.18 -3.02 -4.40
N GLN A 67 10.50 -3.14 -4.27
CA GLN A 67 11.15 -3.42 -3.00
C GLN A 67 11.76 -2.14 -2.44
N PHE A 68 11.46 -1.83 -1.18
CA PHE A 68 12.00 -0.67 -0.46
C PHE A 68 12.38 -1.04 0.97
N SER A 69 13.61 -0.70 1.37
CA SER A 69 14.14 -1.00 2.70
C SER A 69 13.95 -2.46 3.12
N GLY A 70 14.18 -3.39 2.18
CA GLY A 70 14.04 -4.84 2.42
C GLY A 70 12.61 -5.39 2.43
N ASN A 71 11.59 -4.55 2.25
CA ASN A 71 10.19 -4.99 2.20
C ASN A 71 9.58 -4.75 0.82
N PHE A 72 8.67 -5.64 0.40
CA PHE A 72 7.91 -5.46 -0.83
C PHE A 72 6.66 -4.63 -0.59
N TYR A 73 6.26 -3.89 -1.62
CA TYR A 73 5.05 -3.09 -1.68
C TYR A 73 4.43 -3.26 -3.06
N GLY A 74 3.13 -3.54 -3.14
CA GLY A 74 2.46 -3.79 -4.41
C GLY A 74 1.02 -3.31 -4.43
N THR A 75 0.62 -2.71 -5.54
CA THR A 75 -0.75 -2.27 -5.80
C THR A 75 -1.49 -3.36 -6.58
N SER A 76 -2.53 -3.94 -5.99
CA SER A 76 -3.31 -5.02 -6.62
C SER A 76 -4.10 -4.51 -7.82
N LYS A 77 -4.23 -5.33 -8.87
CA LYS A 77 -5.00 -4.98 -10.09
C LYS A 77 -6.49 -4.84 -9.84
N THR A 78 -7.00 -5.51 -8.81
CA THR A 78 -8.39 -5.46 -8.39
C THR A 78 -8.40 -4.77 -7.03
N SER A 79 -8.95 -3.55 -6.98
CA SER A 79 -9.37 -2.90 -5.73
C SER A 79 -10.88 -3.02 -5.62
#